data_AF-A0A7X7Q7M2-F1
#
_entry.id   AF-A0A7X7Q7M2-F1
#
_cell.length_a   1.000
_cell.length_b   1.000
_cell.length_c   1.000
_cell.angle_alpha   90.00
_cell.angle_beta   90.00
_cell.angle_gamma   90.00
#
_symmetry.space_group_name_H-M   'P 1'
#
loop_
_entity.id
_entity.type
_entity.pdbx_description
1 polymer ?
#
loop_
_entity_poly.entity_id
_entity_poly.type
_entity_poly.pdbx_seq_one_letter_code
_entity_poly.pdbx_strand_id
1 'polypeptide(L)'
;MYSMTGVIQPDLDVDAYSTLAGHYATLAAQADSTVGSTQSAVSAVLAANDGEAAAAFQSTVTGGGSITEHFADLGPAARRTESAYRTTATSAATARFAMDMLVQARTLAYWQGLANGADLHALSLLVNLTRNDLRALEGQSVEEIETAFAALDLPGRFETPRQDTYGRIDPAIEEQWAGMSDEERMEVLQNIADAYADEMGYPRMDITFTPIKNDTGTTWGSYNDGSLFGIGSSLKINSDELHDPHLINTVVHEMQHRGQYQGMRGPTFPWQDERAGMTREEAERWSELNESDVRTKGGDSNWEQYEPRPIEVDARRAGRDFVDDLSHEEFQEFVP
;
A
#
# COMPACT_ATOMS: atom_id res chain seq x y z
N MET A 1 1.62 -39.27 18.21
CA MET A 1 2.86 -39.28 19.03
C MET A 1 3.43 -37.89 19.33
N TYR A 2 3.03 -36.78 18.65
CA TYR A 2 3.56 -35.44 18.92
C TYR A 2 3.69 -35.09 20.42
N SER A 3 2.61 -35.28 21.19
CA SER A 3 2.59 -35.07 22.64
C SER A 3 3.62 -35.90 23.43
N MET A 4 3.86 -37.16 23.05
CA MET A 4 4.83 -38.04 23.70
C MET A 4 6.27 -37.63 23.37
N THR A 5 6.49 -37.11 22.16
CA THR A 5 7.79 -36.59 21.74
C THR A 5 8.04 -35.17 22.23
N GLY A 6 7.02 -34.40 22.60
CA GLY A 6 7.15 -32.97 22.93
C GLY A 6 7.55 -32.11 21.72
N VAL A 7 7.40 -32.61 20.49
CA VAL A 7 7.53 -31.84 19.25
C VAL A 7 6.16 -31.29 18.91
N ILE A 8 6.11 -30.00 18.56
CA ILE A 8 4.88 -29.31 18.19
C ILE A 8 4.46 -29.77 16.79
N GLN A 9 3.16 -29.99 16.59
CA GLN A 9 2.63 -30.28 15.27
C GLN A 9 2.72 -29.00 14.41
N PRO A 10 3.28 -29.05 13.19
CA PRO A 10 3.31 -27.89 12.32
C PRO A 10 1.90 -27.39 12.02
N ASP A 11 1.62 -26.13 12.35
CA ASP A 11 0.36 -25.44 12.09
C ASP A 11 0.66 -24.16 11.30
N LEU A 12 0.89 -24.33 9.99
CA LEU A 12 1.20 -23.26 9.05
C LEU A 12 0.04 -23.12 8.07
N ASP A 13 -0.35 -21.87 7.82
CA ASP A 13 -1.37 -21.51 6.83
C ASP A 13 -0.78 -21.54 5.41
N VAL A 14 -0.67 -22.75 4.87
CA VAL A 14 -0.14 -23.03 3.51
C VAL A 14 -0.93 -22.28 2.44
N ASP A 15 -2.24 -22.10 2.63
CA ASP A 15 -3.11 -21.42 1.67
C ASP A 15 -2.85 -19.91 1.67
N ALA A 16 -2.64 -19.31 2.85
CA ALA A 16 -2.23 -17.91 2.95
C ALA A 16 -0.86 -17.66 2.28
N TYR A 17 0.14 -18.53 2.49
CA TYR A 17 1.44 -18.39 1.82
C TYR A 17 1.35 -18.57 0.30
N SER A 18 0.52 -19.50 -0.17
CA SER A 18 0.25 -19.69 -1.60
C SER A 18 -0.44 -18.47 -2.21
N THR A 19 -1.37 -17.86 -1.48
CA THR A 19 -2.05 -16.63 -1.88
C THR A 19 -1.08 -15.47 -1.99
N LEU A 20 -0.21 -15.28 -0.98
CA LEU A 20 0.84 -14.26 -0.99
C LEU A 20 1.79 -14.45 -2.18
N ALA A 21 2.21 -15.68 -2.48
CA ALA A 21 3.00 -15.97 -3.66
C ALA A 21 2.28 -15.53 -4.95
N GLY A 22 0.97 -15.77 -5.06
CA GLY A 22 0.15 -15.31 -6.18
C GLY A 22 0.09 -13.79 -6.32
N HIS A 23 0.02 -13.05 -5.20
CA HIS A 23 0.06 -11.59 -5.21
C HIS A 23 1.40 -11.07 -5.74
N TYR A 24 2.52 -11.64 -5.30
CA TYR A 24 3.84 -11.25 -5.80
C TYR A 24 4.07 -11.66 -7.26
N ALA A 25 3.50 -12.78 -7.72
CA ALA A 25 3.50 -13.13 -9.13
C ALA A 25 2.75 -12.08 -9.97
N THR A 26 1.62 -11.60 -9.46
CA THR A 26 0.83 -10.53 -10.10
C THR A 26 1.63 -9.23 -10.13
N LEU A 27 2.25 -8.84 -9.02
CA LEU A 27 3.13 -7.67 -8.95
C LEU A 27 4.29 -7.76 -9.95
N ALA A 28 4.95 -8.91 -10.05
CA ALA A 28 6.04 -9.13 -11.00
C ALA A 28 5.58 -8.93 -12.45
N ALA A 29 4.43 -9.51 -12.82
CA ALA A 29 3.87 -9.37 -14.17
C ALA A 29 3.48 -7.92 -14.48
N GLN A 30 2.90 -7.20 -13.51
CA GLN A 30 2.55 -5.78 -13.67
C GLN A 30 3.81 -4.91 -13.76
N ALA A 31 4.84 -5.19 -12.96
CA ALA A 31 6.11 -4.47 -13.04
C ALA A 31 6.77 -4.63 -14.42
N ASP A 32 6.83 -5.85 -14.97
CA ASP A 32 7.36 -6.10 -16.32
C ASP A 32 6.54 -5.36 -17.39
N SER A 33 5.20 -5.37 -17.27
CA SER A 33 4.31 -4.63 -18.17
C SER A 33 4.56 -3.12 -18.09
N THR A 34 4.73 -2.57 -16.88
CA THR A 34 5.04 -1.15 -16.66
C THR A 34 6.38 -0.76 -17.27
N VAL A 35 7.41 -1.59 -17.12
CA VAL A 35 8.71 -1.37 -17.79
C VAL A 35 8.53 -1.26 -19.31
N GLY A 36 7.79 -2.19 -19.92
CA GLY A 36 7.54 -2.17 -21.36
C GLY A 36 6.77 -0.94 -21.84
N SER A 37 5.72 -0.54 -21.11
CA SER A 37 4.93 0.66 -21.41
C SER A 37 5.76 1.94 -21.27
N THR A 38 6.53 2.07 -20.19
CA THR A 38 7.41 3.22 -19.93
C THR A 38 8.47 3.34 -21.01
N GLN A 39 9.15 2.24 -21.37
CA GLN A 39 10.15 2.24 -22.44
C GLN A 39 9.55 2.63 -23.80
N SER A 40 8.33 2.18 -24.08
CA SER A 40 7.61 2.54 -25.32
C SER A 40 7.26 4.03 -25.34
N ALA A 41 6.78 4.58 -24.23
CA ALA A 41 6.45 6.00 -24.11
C ALA A 41 7.71 6.88 -24.24
N VAL A 42 8.78 6.53 -23.53
CA VAL A 42 10.09 7.23 -23.64
C VAL A 42 10.58 7.21 -25.08
N SER A 43 10.50 6.06 -25.76
CA SER A 43 10.93 5.92 -27.15
C SER A 43 10.09 6.79 -28.09
N ALA A 44 8.77 6.88 -27.88
CA ALA A 44 7.89 7.72 -28.68
C ALA A 44 8.21 9.21 -28.52
N VAL A 45 8.45 9.67 -27.29
CA VAL A 45 8.85 11.07 -27.02
C VAL A 45 10.18 11.37 -27.71
N LEU A 46 11.19 10.50 -27.57
CA LEU A 46 12.51 10.70 -28.18
C LEU A 46 12.50 10.57 -29.71
N ALA A 47 11.56 9.82 -30.29
CA ALA A 47 11.42 9.76 -31.74
C ALA A 47 10.77 11.02 -32.33
N ALA A 48 9.94 11.72 -31.55
CA ALA A 48 9.23 12.92 -31.97
C ALA A 48 9.98 14.22 -31.68
N ASN A 49 11.02 14.19 -30.83
CA ASN A 49 11.73 15.36 -30.33
C ASN A 49 13.25 15.20 -30.51
N ASP A 50 13.95 16.31 -30.73
CA ASP A 50 15.41 16.38 -30.82
C ASP A 50 15.94 17.60 -30.05
N GLY A 51 17.26 17.68 -29.84
CA GLY A 51 17.94 18.78 -29.16
C GLY A 51 18.12 18.59 -27.65
N GLU A 52 18.54 19.65 -26.97
CA GLU A 52 18.96 19.61 -25.57
C GLU A 52 17.85 19.14 -24.60
N ALA A 53 16.60 19.51 -24.86
CA ALA A 53 15.47 19.08 -24.06
C ALA A 53 15.20 17.57 -24.16
N ALA A 54 15.30 17.00 -25.37
CA ALA A 54 15.16 15.55 -25.59
C ALA A 54 16.32 14.78 -24.92
N ALA A 55 17.55 15.29 -25.01
CA ALA A 55 18.71 14.71 -24.34
C ALA A 55 18.60 14.76 -22.81
N ALA A 56 18.12 15.88 -22.25
CA ALA A 56 17.86 16.01 -20.82
C ALA A 56 16.77 15.02 -20.36
N PHE A 57 15.66 14.93 -21.08
CA PHE A 57 14.61 13.93 -20.82
C PHE A 57 15.17 12.51 -20.82
N GLN A 58 15.92 12.13 -21.87
CA GLN A 58 16.56 10.81 -21.95
C GLN A 58 17.44 10.52 -20.75
N SER A 59 18.29 11.47 -20.36
CA SER A 59 19.18 11.35 -19.20
C SER A 59 18.40 11.08 -17.91
N THR A 60 17.28 11.78 -17.69
CA THR A 60 16.45 11.61 -16.49
C THR A 60 15.72 10.27 -16.45
N VAL A 61 15.23 9.78 -17.59
CA VAL A 61 14.40 8.55 -17.63
C VAL A 61 15.20 7.26 -17.85
N THR A 62 16.47 7.35 -18.25
CA THR A 62 17.34 6.17 -18.50
C THR A 62 18.63 6.15 -17.68
N GLY A 63 18.93 7.22 -16.94
CA GLY A 63 20.10 7.27 -16.06
C GLY A 63 19.98 6.36 -14.83
N GLY A 64 21.10 6.20 -14.13
CA GLY A 64 21.10 5.54 -12.82
C GLY A 64 20.24 6.29 -11.81
N GLY A 65 19.44 5.58 -11.02
CA GLY A 65 18.41 6.12 -10.13
C GLY A 65 17.13 6.58 -10.83
N SER A 66 16.96 6.28 -12.13
CA SER A 66 15.74 6.64 -12.86
C SER A 66 14.56 5.74 -12.50
N ILE A 67 13.35 6.23 -12.78
CA ILE A 67 12.12 5.46 -12.60
C ILE A 67 12.11 4.18 -13.45
N THR A 68 12.73 4.19 -14.63
CA THR A 68 12.83 3.02 -15.50
C THR A 68 13.73 1.94 -14.90
N GLU A 69 14.87 2.33 -14.30
CA GLU A 69 15.75 1.40 -13.58
C GLU A 69 15.03 0.83 -12.35
N HIS A 70 14.34 1.68 -11.59
CA HIS A 70 13.60 1.22 -10.41
C HIS A 70 12.49 0.22 -10.74
N PHE A 71 11.71 0.45 -11.80
CA PHE A 71 10.72 -0.54 -12.25
C PHE A 71 11.37 -1.83 -12.78
N ALA A 72 12.54 -1.73 -13.42
CA ALA A 72 13.29 -2.89 -13.88
C ALA A 72 13.81 -3.75 -12.71
N ASP A 73 14.06 -3.16 -11.55
CA ASP A 73 14.45 -3.87 -10.33
C ASP A 73 13.25 -4.48 -9.58
N LEU A 74 12.08 -3.84 -9.64
CA LEU A 74 10.88 -4.26 -8.92
C LEU A 74 10.37 -5.63 -9.39
N GLY A 75 10.34 -5.89 -10.69
CA GLY A 75 9.89 -7.18 -11.25
C GLY A 75 10.72 -8.38 -10.77
N PRO A 76 12.06 -8.36 -10.91
CA PRO A 76 12.94 -9.36 -10.34
C PRO A 76 12.80 -9.54 -8.83
N ALA A 77 12.67 -8.44 -8.06
CA ALA A 77 12.46 -8.53 -6.63
C ALA A 77 11.14 -9.21 -6.27
N ALA A 78 10.04 -8.82 -6.94
CA ALA A 78 8.74 -9.46 -6.76
C ALA A 78 8.78 -10.96 -7.07
N ARG A 79 9.50 -11.39 -8.12
CA ARG A 79 9.71 -12.82 -8.43
C ARG A 79 10.48 -13.57 -7.33
N ARG A 80 11.52 -12.95 -6.74
CA ARG A 80 12.25 -13.56 -5.62
C ARG A 80 11.32 -13.73 -4.42
N THR A 81 10.50 -12.72 -4.11
CA THR A 81 9.53 -12.78 -3.02
C THR A 81 8.42 -13.81 -3.27
N GLU A 82 7.88 -13.88 -4.49
CA GLU A 82 6.98 -14.95 -4.93
C GLU A 82 7.61 -16.32 -4.66
N SER A 83 8.86 -16.53 -5.10
CA SER A 83 9.57 -17.78 -4.94
C SER A 83 9.75 -18.14 -3.45
N ALA A 84 10.07 -17.17 -2.59
CA ALA A 84 10.23 -17.41 -1.16
C ALA A 84 8.92 -17.88 -0.50
N TYR A 85 7.80 -17.23 -0.82
CA TYR A 85 6.49 -17.65 -0.32
C TYR A 85 6.05 -19.01 -0.87
N ARG A 86 6.33 -19.30 -2.15
CA ARG A 86 6.04 -20.60 -2.75
C ARG A 86 6.87 -21.73 -2.15
N THR A 87 8.16 -21.49 -1.90
CA THR A 87 9.03 -22.42 -1.16
C THR A 87 8.46 -22.67 0.22
N THR A 88 8.06 -21.61 0.94
CA THR A 88 7.46 -21.73 2.27
C THR A 88 6.22 -22.60 2.27
N ALA A 89 5.27 -22.34 1.38
CA ALA A 89 4.06 -23.16 1.25
C ALA A 89 4.40 -24.63 0.98
N THR A 90 5.34 -24.90 0.07
CA THR A 90 5.72 -26.25 -0.36
C THR A 90 6.48 -27.02 0.73
N SER A 91 7.51 -26.41 1.32
CA SER A 91 8.35 -27.03 2.35
C SER A 91 7.53 -27.28 3.62
N ALA A 92 6.70 -26.32 4.04
CA ALA A 92 5.80 -26.48 5.18
C ALA A 92 4.79 -27.62 4.98
N ALA A 93 4.13 -27.67 3.82
CA ALA A 93 3.17 -28.74 3.51
C ALA A 93 3.85 -30.11 3.48
N THR A 94 5.04 -30.19 2.89
CA THR A 94 5.83 -31.42 2.80
C THR A 94 6.28 -31.91 4.18
N ALA A 95 6.82 -31.02 5.00
CA ALA A 95 7.24 -31.34 6.36
C ALA A 95 6.06 -31.79 7.23
N ARG A 96 4.95 -31.07 7.20
CA ARG A 96 3.71 -31.46 7.90
C ARG A 96 3.26 -32.86 7.50
N PHE A 97 3.17 -33.14 6.20
CA PHE A 97 2.76 -34.45 5.70
C PHE A 97 3.73 -35.57 6.16
N ALA A 98 5.04 -35.34 6.03
CA ALA A 98 6.06 -36.31 6.42
C ALA A 98 6.04 -36.58 7.94
N MET A 99 5.91 -35.52 8.75
CA MET A 99 5.82 -35.61 10.21
C MET A 99 4.55 -36.35 10.65
N ASP A 100 3.40 -36.08 10.02
CA ASP A 100 2.14 -36.76 10.31
C ASP A 100 2.23 -38.26 9.96
N MET A 101 2.79 -38.61 8.80
CA MET A 101 3.02 -40.01 8.39
C MET A 101 3.95 -40.74 9.36
N LEU A 102 5.07 -40.10 9.74
CA LEU A 102 6.01 -40.65 10.71
C LEU A 102 5.33 -40.87 12.06
N VAL A 103 4.58 -39.88 12.54
CA VAL A 103 3.85 -39.97 13.81
C VAL A 103 2.86 -41.12 13.80
N GLN A 104 2.08 -41.29 12.72
CA GLN A 104 1.12 -42.39 12.60
C GLN A 104 1.81 -43.75 12.67
N ALA A 105 2.87 -43.94 11.86
CA ALA A 105 3.62 -45.19 11.82
C ALA A 105 4.27 -45.51 13.19
N ARG A 106 4.89 -44.52 13.84
CA ARG A 106 5.55 -44.69 15.14
C ARG A 106 4.55 -44.91 16.26
N THR A 107 3.38 -44.25 16.23
CA THR A 107 2.28 -44.52 17.17
C THR A 107 1.79 -45.96 17.06
N LEU A 108 1.61 -46.49 15.86
CA LEU A 108 1.23 -47.90 15.70
C LEU A 108 2.30 -48.85 16.26
N ALA A 109 3.57 -48.62 15.92
CA ALA A 109 4.69 -49.43 16.41
C ALA A 109 4.81 -49.41 17.94
N TYR A 110 4.57 -48.25 18.57
CA TYR A 110 4.58 -48.11 20.02
C TYR A 110 3.51 -48.98 20.69
N TRP A 111 2.27 -48.90 20.22
CA TRP A 111 1.16 -49.67 20.79
C TRP A 111 1.30 -51.17 20.55
N GLN A 112 1.77 -51.57 19.36
CA GLN A 112 2.08 -52.98 19.06
C GLN A 112 3.20 -53.50 19.95
N GLY A 113 4.27 -52.72 20.13
CA GLY A 113 5.37 -53.06 21.04
C GLY A 113 4.87 -53.27 22.47
N LEU A 114 4.07 -52.33 22.99
CA LEU A 114 3.49 -52.43 24.32
C LEU A 114 2.59 -53.68 24.47
N ALA A 115 1.72 -53.94 23.50
CA ALA A 115 0.83 -55.10 23.51
C ALA A 115 1.60 -56.44 23.46
N ASN A 116 2.76 -56.46 22.81
CA ASN A 116 3.64 -57.62 22.69
C ASN A 116 4.68 -57.72 23.84
N GLY A 117 4.56 -56.89 24.88
CA GLY A 117 5.40 -56.99 26.08
C GLY A 117 6.76 -56.29 26.00
N ALA A 118 6.93 -55.32 25.10
CA ALA A 118 8.11 -54.46 25.11
C ALA A 118 8.23 -53.71 26.45
N ASP A 119 9.45 -53.65 27.00
CA ASP A 119 9.69 -52.91 28.23
C ASP A 119 9.66 -51.38 28.02
N LEU A 120 9.58 -50.64 29.13
CA LEU A 120 9.51 -49.18 29.10
C LEU A 120 10.77 -48.55 28.49
N HIS A 121 11.93 -49.21 28.59
CA HIS A 121 13.17 -48.70 28.01
C HIS A 121 13.11 -48.74 26.47
N ALA A 122 12.73 -49.87 25.88
CA ALA A 122 12.54 -50.02 24.44
C ALA A 122 11.50 -49.02 23.89
N LEU A 123 10.38 -48.84 24.60
CA LEU A 123 9.36 -47.85 24.24
C LEU A 123 9.90 -46.40 24.32
N SER A 124 10.73 -46.09 25.33
CA SER A 124 11.37 -44.77 25.43
C SER A 124 12.37 -44.50 24.30
N LEU A 125 13.11 -45.53 23.84
CA LEU A 125 14.02 -45.41 22.71
C LEU A 125 13.26 -45.08 21.43
N LEU A 126 12.10 -45.71 21.21
CA LEU A 126 11.24 -45.40 20.07
C LEU A 126 10.73 -43.95 20.12
N VAL A 127 10.34 -43.45 21.30
CA VAL A 127 9.93 -42.04 21.47
C VAL A 127 11.09 -41.08 21.17
N ASN A 128 12.30 -41.37 21.66
CA ASN A 128 13.47 -40.54 21.40
C ASN A 128 13.89 -40.55 19.92
N LEU A 129 13.84 -41.72 19.27
CA LEU A 129 14.08 -41.84 17.83
C LEU A 129 13.06 -41.01 17.05
N THR A 130 11.77 -41.15 17.38
CA THR A 130 10.70 -40.38 16.73
C THR A 130 10.87 -38.88 16.93
N ARG A 131 11.27 -38.44 18.13
CA ARG A 131 11.58 -37.02 18.40
C ARG A 131 12.70 -36.51 17.49
N ASN A 132 13.77 -37.27 17.33
CA ASN A 132 14.91 -36.85 16.50
C ASN A 132 14.53 -36.79 15.02
N ASP A 133 13.83 -37.80 14.51
CA ASP A 133 13.34 -37.85 13.14
C ASP A 133 12.40 -36.65 12.85
N LEU A 134 11.48 -36.33 13.79
CA LEU A 134 10.58 -35.19 13.66
C LEU A 134 11.33 -33.85 13.64
N ARG A 135 12.32 -33.67 14.52
CA ARG A 135 13.15 -32.45 14.55
C ARG A 135 14.02 -32.30 13.30
N ALA A 136 14.46 -33.41 12.70
CA ALA A 136 15.20 -33.37 11.44
C ALA A 136 14.31 -32.87 10.29
N LEU A 137 13.07 -33.36 10.20
CA LEU A 137 12.08 -32.90 9.22
C LEU A 137 11.73 -31.41 9.40
N GLU A 138 11.49 -30.99 10.64
CA GLU A 138 11.25 -29.58 10.99
C GLU A 138 12.46 -28.71 10.62
N GLY A 139 13.67 -29.11 11.05
CA GLY A 139 14.90 -28.37 10.79
C GLY A 139 15.20 -28.18 9.31
N GLN A 140 15.00 -29.22 8.49
CA GLN A 140 15.17 -29.12 7.04
C GLN A 140 14.20 -28.09 6.44
N SER A 141 12.92 -28.13 6.83
CA SER A 141 11.94 -27.17 6.32
C SER A 141 12.26 -25.74 6.74
N VAL A 142 12.73 -25.55 7.97
CA VAL A 142 13.13 -24.22 8.47
C VAL A 142 14.33 -23.70 7.70
N GLU A 143 15.35 -24.52 7.47
CA GLU A 143 16.55 -24.14 6.70
C GLU A 143 16.20 -23.74 5.25
N GLU A 144 15.31 -24.48 4.60
CA GLU A 144 14.81 -24.16 3.25
C GLU A 144 14.07 -22.81 3.22
N ILE A 145 13.22 -22.54 4.23
CA ILE A 145 12.48 -21.28 4.36
C ILE A 145 13.43 -20.11 4.64
N GLU A 146 14.32 -20.26 5.61
CA GLU A 146 15.31 -19.23 5.98
C GLU A 146 16.20 -18.88 4.79
N THR A 147 16.67 -19.88 4.05
CA THR A 147 17.47 -19.66 2.83
C THR A 147 16.68 -18.90 1.77
N ALA A 148 15.41 -19.24 1.58
CA ALA A 148 14.57 -18.56 0.59
C ALA A 148 14.35 -17.08 0.94
N PHE A 149 14.14 -16.75 2.22
CA PHE A 149 13.97 -15.37 2.67
C PHE A 149 15.28 -14.58 2.78
N ALA A 150 16.40 -15.24 3.08
CA ALA A 150 17.72 -14.60 3.10
C ALA A 150 18.17 -14.13 1.71
N ALA A 151 17.61 -14.72 0.64
CA ALA A 151 17.88 -14.32 -0.75
C ALA A 151 17.03 -13.14 -1.23
N LEU A 152 16.15 -12.57 -0.37
CA LEU A 152 15.38 -11.39 -0.73
C LEU A 152 16.27 -10.15 -0.75
N ASP A 153 16.38 -9.58 -1.94
CA ASP A 153 16.95 -8.27 -2.20
C ASP A 153 15.83 -7.36 -2.69
N LEU A 154 15.32 -6.52 -1.79
CA LEU A 154 14.21 -5.62 -2.08
C LEU A 154 14.78 -4.32 -2.66
N PRO A 155 14.15 -3.74 -3.71
CA PRO A 155 14.62 -2.49 -4.26
C PRO A 155 14.52 -1.40 -3.18
N GLY A 156 15.50 -0.49 -3.17
CA GLY A 156 15.49 0.67 -2.29
C GLY A 156 14.28 1.58 -2.58
N ARG A 157 13.95 2.48 -1.65
CA ARG A 157 12.89 3.47 -1.88
C ARG A 157 13.22 4.31 -3.11
N PHE A 158 12.25 4.47 -4.01
CA PHE A 158 12.31 5.50 -5.04
C PHE A 158 11.85 6.83 -4.43
N GLU A 159 12.76 7.78 -4.34
CA GLU A 159 12.45 9.13 -3.87
C GLU A 159 11.78 9.91 -5.00
N THR A 160 10.46 10.09 -4.88
CA THR A 160 9.70 10.92 -5.82
C THR A 160 9.89 12.39 -5.45
N PRO A 161 10.37 13.26 -6.37
CA PRO A 161 10.49 14.68 -6.11
C PRO A 161 9.18 15.29 -5.63
N ARG A 162 9.26 16.27 -4.73
CA ARG A 162 8.09 16.94 -4.15
C ARG A 162 7.08 17.41 -5.22
N GLN A 163 7.57 18.04 -6.28
CA GLN A 163 6.76 18.51 -7.40
C GLN A 163 6.04 17.39 -8.18
N ASP A 164 6.59 16.18 -8.21
CA ASP A 164 5.95 15.03 -8.86
C ASP A 164 4.95 14.33 -7.90
N THR A 165 5.02 14.66 -6.61
CA THR A 165 4.08 14.21 -5.56
C THR A 165 2.91 15.18 -5.36
N TYR A 166 3.17 16.49 -5.38
CA TYR A 166 2.19 17.55 -5.07
C TYR A 166 1.79 18.39 -6.29
N GLY A 167 2.33 18.09 -7.46
CA GLY A 167 2.09 18.86 -8.69
C GLY A 167 2.94 20.12 -8.80
N ARG A 168 2.81 20.77 -9.95
CA ARG A 168 3.52 21.99 -10.34
C ARG A 168 2.51 23.11 -10.53
N ILE A 169 2.54 24.08 -9.63
CA ILE A 169 1.71 25.28 -9.75
C ILE A 169 2.22 26.12 -10.92
N ASP A 170 1.32 26.64 -11.76
CA ASP A 170 1.67 27.60 -12.81
C ASP A 170 2.34 28.84 -12.16
N PRO A 171 3.54 29.25 -12.61
CA PRO A 171 4.22 30.43 -12.07
C PRO A 171 3.37 31.71 -12.04
N ALA A 172 2.41 31.87 -12.96
CA ALA A 172 1.48 33.00 -12.95
C ALA A 172 0.48 32.93 -11.78
N ILE A 173 0.06 31.72 -11.40
CA ILE A 173 -0.74 31.49 -10.18
C ILE A 173 0.10 31.79 -8.95
N GLU A 174 1.37 31.35 -8.90
CA GLU A 174 2.27 31.65 -7.78
C GLU A 174 2.46 33.17 -7.59
N GLU A 175 2.69 33.91 -8.68
CA GLU A 175 2.85 35.37 -8.65
C GLU A 175 1.58 36.06 -8.16
N GLN A 176 0.41 35.66 -8.65
CA GLN A 176 -0.87 36.21 -8.20
C GLN A 176 -1.16 35.87 -6.74
N TRP A 177 -0.93 34.62 -6.34
CA TRP A 177 -1.10 34.15 -4.97
C TRP A 177 -0.26 34.94 -3.98
N ALA A 178 0.99 35.26 -4.34
CA ALA A 178 1.88 36.09 -3.53
C ALA A 178 1.34 37.52 -3.34
N GLY A 179 0.55 38.02 -4.29
CA GLY A 179 -0.11 39.32 -4.22
C GLY A 179 -1.42 39.35 -3.44
N MET A 180 -2.04 38.20 -3.16
CA MET A 180 -3.30 38.08 -2.42
C MET A 180 -3.11 38.28 -0.90
N SER A 181 -4.13 38.84 -0.26
CA SER A 181 -4.32 38.81 1.18
C SER A 181 -4.68 37.40 1.68
N ASP A 182 -4.52 37.15 2.97
CA ASP A 182 -4.89 35.86 3.55
C ASP A 182 -6.39 35.60 3.46
N GLU A 183 -7.22 36.64 3.55
CA GLU A 183 -8.67 36.54 3.34
C GLU A 183 -9.01 36.10 1.91
N GLU A 184 -8.38 36.71 0.89
CA GLU A 184 -8.57 36.31 -0.51
C GLU A 184 -8.12 34.87 -0.74
N ARG A 185 -6.98 34.46 -0.16
CA ARG A 185 -6.49 33.08 -0.25
C ARG A 185 -7.46 32.08 0.39
N MET A 186 -8.01 32.39 1.55
CA MET A 186 -9.01 31.55 2.20
C MET A 186 -10.27 31.39 1.34
N GLU A 187 -10.75 32.47 0.72
CA GLU A 187 -11.92 32.44 -0.15
C GLU A 187 -11.67 31.63 -1.43
N VAL A 188 -10.51 31.81 -2.08
CA VAL A 188 -10.08 31.00 -3.23
C VAL A 188 -10.05 29.51 -2.88
N LEU A 189 -9.45 29.15 -1.73
CA LEU A 189 -9.39 27.75 -1.28
C LEU A 189 -10.78 27.17 -1.02
N GLN A 190 -11.71 27.94 -0.46
CA GLN A 190 -13.09 27.51 -0.28
C GLN A 190 -13.79 27.30 -1.62
N ASN A 191 -13.60 28.21 -2.58
CA ASN A 191 -14.18 28.10 -3.92
C ASN A 191 -13.67 26.84 -4.65
N ILE A 192 -12.37 26.53 -4.53
CA ILE A 192 -11.78 25.30 -5.07
C ILE A 192 -12.37 24.06 -4.40
N ALA A 193 -12.51 24.04 -3.07
CA ALA A 193 -13.12 22.91 -2.37
C ALA A 193 -14.58 22.67 -2.83
N ASP A 194 -15.35 23.74 -2.98
CA ASP A 194 -16.74 23.69 -3.44
C ASP A 194 -16.84 23.19 -4.89
N ALA A 195 -16.00 23.69 -5.79
CA ALA A 195 -15.96 23.28 -7.18
C ALA A 195 -15.57 21.80 -7.33
N TYR A 196 -14.52 21.36 -6.62
CA TYR A 196 -14.10 19.96 -6.61
C TYR A 196 -15.18 19.04 -6.02
N ALA A 197 -15.86 19.48 -4.97
CA ALA A 197 -16.98 18.73 -4.41
C ALA A 197 -18.12 18.55 -5.42
N ASP A 198 -18.48 19.61 -6.13
CA ASP A 198 -19.55 19.56 -7.12
C ASP A 198 -19.19 18.68 -8.32
N GLU A 199 -17.97 18.78 -8.84
CA GLU A 199 -17.47 17.97 -9.94
C GLU A 199 -17.53 16.48 -9.60
N MET A 200 -17.08 16.12 -8.40
CA MET A 200 -17.02 14.74 -7.94
C MET A 200 -18.35 14.22 -7.35
N GLY A 201 -19.37 15.08 -7.22
CA GLY A 201 -20.66 14.73 -6.62
C GLY A 201 -20.58 14.51 -5.09
N TYR A 202 -19.61 15.12 -4.43
CA TYR A 202 -19.46 15.12 -2.98
C TYR A 202 -20.29 16.24 -2.35
N PRO A 203 -20.81 16.07 -1.12
CA PRO A 203 -21.41 17.19 -0.42
C PRO A 203 -20.33 18.24 -0.12
N ARG A 204 -20.60 19.51 -0.42
CA ARG A 204 -19.71 20.64 -0.07
C ARG A 204 -19.39 20.71 1.43
N MET A 205 -18.28 21.36 1.78
CA MET A 205 -17.81 21.49 3.16
C MET A 205 -17.09 22.81 3.39
N ASP A 206 -17.43 23.49 4.48
CA ASP A 206 -16.69 24.67 4.91
C ASP A 206 -15.30 24.28 5.43
N ILE A 207 -14.27 24.99 4.97
CA ILE A 207 -12.91 24.89 5.46
C ILE A 207 -12.77 25.66 6.77
N THR A 208 -12.20 25.02 7.78
CA THR A 208 -11.77 25.69 9.00
C THR A 208 -10.29 26.04 8.92
N PHE A 209 -9.98 27.32 8.75
CA PHE A 209 -8.60 27.82 8.79
C PHE A 209 -8.14 28.05 10.23
N THR A 210 -7.11 27.32 10.66
CA THR A 210 -6.56 27.44 12.03
C THR A 210 -5.10 27.01 12.05
N PRO A 211 -4.26 27.53 12.96
CA PRO A 211 -2.90 27.04 13.11
C PRO A 211 -2.89 25.54 13.47
N ILE A 212 -2.15 24.74 12.70
CA ILE A 212 -1.98 23.30 12.97
C ILE A 212 -0.52 23.05 13.35
N LYS A 213 -0.27 22.89 14.65
CA LYS A 213 1.06 22.49 15.14
C LYS A 213 1.22 20.97 15.08
N ASN A 214 2.36 20.51 14.60
CA ASN A 214 2.76 19.12 14.69
C ASN A 214 4.21 19.06 15.23
N ASP A 215 4.43 18.21 16.24
CA ASP A 215 5.71 18.07 16.93
C ASP A 215 6.79 17.40 16.05
N THR A 216 6.42 16.88 14.88
CA THR A 216 7.28 16.10 13.97
C THR A 216 7.41 16.71 12.56
N GLY A 217 6.79 17.87 12.29
CA GLY A 217 6.82 18.54 10.99
C GLY A 217 5.72 19.59 10.83
N THR A 218 5.52 20.10 9.62
CA THR A 218 4.39 20.98 9.29
C THR A 218 3.22 20.13 8.77
N THR A 219 2.05 20.24 9.38
CA THR A 219 0.79 19.70 8.84
C THR A 219 0.08 20.83 8.08
N TRP A 220 -0.23 20.58 6.81
CA TRP A 220 -0.75 21.59 5.88
C TRP A 220 -2.28 21.62 5.87
N GLY A 221 -2.88 20.43 6.00
CA GLY A 221 -4.30 20.23 6.11
C GLY A 221 -4.62 18.99 6.92
N SER A 222 -5.90 18.81 7.24
CA SER A 222 -6.40 17.55 7.76
C SER A 222 -7.90 17.42 7.54
N TYR A 223 -8.31 16.25 7.06
CA TYR A 223 -9.69 15.80 7.08
C TYR A 223 -9.95 14.85 8.25
N ASN A 224 -11.12 15.00 8.88
CA ASN A 224 -11.65 14.06 9.86
C ASN A 224 -13.08 13.69 9.44
N ASP A 225 -13.40 12.39 9.39
CA ASP A 225 -14.70 11.89 8.93
C ASP A 225 -15.81 11.93 10.00
N GLY A 226 -15.45 12.33 11.22
CA GLY A 226 -16.34 12.45 12.37
C GLY A 226 -16.77 11.11 12.94
N SER A 227 -17.81 11.14 13.78
CA SER A 227 -18.43 9.93 14.34
C SER A 227 -19.44 9.29 13.37
N LEU A 228 -20.07 8.19 13.81
CA LEU A 228 -21.17 7.52 13.08
C LEU A 228 -22.20 8.58 12.62
N PHE A 229 -22.54 8.58 11.32
CA PHE A 229 -23.37 9.59 10.62
C PHE A 229 -22.67 10.91 10.22
N GLY A 230 -21.34 11.01 10.31
CA GLY A 230 -20.59 12.20 9.85
C GLY A 230 -20.69 13.40 10.80
N ILE A 231 -21.26 13.20 11.99
CA ILE A 231 -21.33 14.24 13.01
C ILE A 231 -19.91 14.46 13.54
N GLY A 232 -19.41 15.69 13.38
CA GLY A 232 -18.06 16.08 13.77
C GLY A 232 -17.02 15.98 12.64
N SER A 233 -17.43 15.76 11.39
CA SER A 233 -16.50 15.84 10.27
C SER A 233 -15.91 17.25 10.17
N SER A 234 -14.60 17.38 9.95
CA SER A 234 -13.95 18.69 9.77
C SER A 234 -12.92 18.63 8.66
N LEU A 235 -12.91 19.65 7.79
CA LEU A 235 -11.82 19.96 6.87
C LEU A 235 -11.07 21.16 7.45
N LYS A 236 -9.80 20.96 7.78
CA LYS A 236 -8.95 22.01 8.35
C LYS A 236 -7.77 22.28 7.45
N ILE A 237 -7.46 23.55 7.25
CA ILE A 237 -6.25 24.00 6.55
C ILE A 237 -5.43 24.86 7.51
N ASN A 238 -4.12 24.69 7.47
CA ASN A 238 -3.20 25.40 8.34
C ASN A 238 -3.11 26.87 7.94
N SER A 239 -3.63 27.76 8.78
CA SER A 239 -3.61 29.20 8.51
C SER A 239 -2.20 29.79 8.49
N ASP A 240 -1.23 29.15 9.16
CA ASP A 240 0.17 29.62 9.17
C ASP A 240 0.86 29.43 7.80
N GLU A 241 0.30 28.58 6.93
CA GLU A 241 0.88 28.20 5.64
C GLU A 241 0.17 28.87 4.45
N LEU A 242 -0.75 29.83 4.68
CA LEU A 242 -1.53 30.48 3.61
C LEU A 242 -0.66 31.13 2.53
N HIS A 243 0.56 31.51 2.86
CA HIS A 243 1.52 32.06 1.91
C HIS A 243 1.96 31.08 0.81
N ASP A 244 1.75 29.76 0.98
CA ASP A 244 2.17 28.74 0.02
C ASP A 244 1.01 28.29 -0.90
N PRO A 245 1.12 28.46 -2.24
CA PRO A 245 0.06 28.08 -3.18
C PRO A 245 -0.15 26.56 -3.27
N HIS A 246 0.76 25.71 -2.80
CA HIS A 246 0.52 24.26 -2.71
C HIS A 246 -0.59 23.89 -1.71
N LEU A 247 -1.14 24.84 -0.96
CA LEU A 247 -2.41 24.63 -0.25
C LEU A 247 -3.57 24.31 -1.20
N ILE A 248 -3.51 24.68 -2.47
CA ILE A 248 -4.49 24.26 -3.49
C ILE A 248 -4.50 22.73 -3.62
N ASN A 249 -3.33 22.11 -3.80
CA ASN A 249 -3.16 20.65 -3.79
C ASN A 249 -3.70 20.05 -2.49
N THR A 250 -3.37 20.67 -1.35
CA THR A 250 -3.76 20.18 -0.03
C THR A 250 -5.28 20.15 0.12
N VAL A 251 -5.99 21.20 -0.29
CA VAL A 251 -7.46 21.24 -0.21
C VAL A 251 -8.10 20.11 -1.02
N VAL A 252 -7.63 19.90 -2.24
CA VAL A 252 -8.15 18.81 -3.09
C VAL A 252 -7.81 17.44 -2.51
N HIS A 253 -6.59 17.26 -1.99
CA HIS A 253 -6.18 16.04 -1.29
C HIS A 253 -7.13 15.71 -0.12
N GLU A 254 -7.40 16.68 0.75
CA GLU A 254 -8.28 16.48 1.90
C GLU A 254 -9.76 16.30 1.49
N MET A 255 -10.20 16.93 0.40
CA MET A 255 -11.52 16.71 -0.18
C MET A 255 -11.66 15.33 -0.83
N GLN A 256 -10.59 14.77 -1.38
CA GLN A 256 -10.58 13.40 -1.86
C GLN A 256 -10.75 12.41 -0.70
N HIS A 257 -10.10 12.63 0.45
CA HIS A 257 -10.35 11.86 1.66
C HIS A 257 -11.83 11.89 2.06
N ARG A 258 -12.45 13.08 2.04
CA ARG A 258 -13.89 13.21 2.31
C ARG A 258 -14.73 12.34 1.37
N GLY A 259 -14.46 12.39 0.06
CA GLY A 259 -15.12 11.56 -0.94
C GLY A 259 -14.98 10.07 -0.63
N GLN A 260 -13.75 9.61 -0.42
CA GLN A 260 -13.42 8.22 -0.10
C GLN A 260 -14.12 7.74 1.18
N TYR A 261 -14.05 8.48 2.28
CA TYR A 261 -14.72 8.10 3.54
C TYR A 261 -16.25 8.12 3.45
N GLN A 262 -16.84 9.01 2.65
CA GLN A 262 -18.28 8.99 2.41
C GLN A 262 -18.70 7.85 1.48
N GLY A 263 -17.90 7.56 0.44
CA GLY A 263 -18.12 6.47 -0.51
C GLY A 263 -18.01 5.11 0.16
N MET A 264 -16.94 4.86 0.93
CA MET A 264 -16.69 3.60 1.65
C MET A 264 -17.80 3.20 2.64
N ARG A 265 -18.59 4.16 3.13
CA ARG A 265 -19.78 3.84 3.95
C ARG A 265 -20.87 3.12 3.17
N GLY A 266 -20.74 3.07 1.85
CA GLY A 266 -21.65 2.44 0.92
C GLY A 266 -23.01 3.14 0.84
N PRO A 267 -23.87 2.68 -0.08
CA PRO A 267 -25.22 3.17 -0.21
C PRO A 267 -26.02 2.94 1.09
N THR A 268 -26.80 3.94 1.52
CA THR A 268 -27.58 3.83 2.77
C THR A 268 -28.82 2.95 2.59
N PHE A 269 -29.31 2.84 1.35
CA PHE A 269 -30.51 2.08 1.03
C PHE A 269 -30.23 1.01 -0.04
N PRO A 270 -30.95 -0.12 -0.03
CA PRO A 270 -30.71 -1.22 -0.98
C PRO A 270 -30.86 -0.85 -2.46
N TRP A 271 -31.65 0.18 -2.77
CA TRP A 271 -31.94 0.69 -4.12
C TRP A 271 -30.99 1.81 -4.56
N GLN A 272 -30.06 2.23 -3.71
CA GLN A 272 -29.00 3.15 -4.11
C GLN A 272 -27.83 2.31 -4.62
N ASP A 273 -27.42 2.59 -5.85
CA ASP A 273 -26.29 1.89 -6.50
C ASP A 273 -24.98 2.67 -6.36
N GLU A 274 -25.06 3.98 -6.04
CA GLU A 274 -23.92 4.88 -5.89
C GLU A 274 -24.06 5.79 -4.67
N ARG A 275 -22.92 6.19 -4.09
CA ARG A 275 -22.82 7.24 -3.06
C ARG A 275 -21.50 7.98 -3.21
N ALA A 276 -21.57 9.33 -3.22
CA ALA A 276 -20.38 10.18 -3.39
C ALA A 276 -19.55 9.74 -4.62
N GLY A 277 -20.20 9.61 -5.77
CA GLY A 277 -19.56 9.19 -7.03
C GLY A 277 -19.09 7.73 -7.09
N MET A 278 -19.21 6.96 -6.01
CA MET A 278 -18.67 5.61 -5.89
C MET A 278 -19.77 4.55 -6.01
N THR A 279 -19.54 3.55 -6.86
CA THR A 279 -20.43 2.37 -6.97
C THR A 279 -20.34 1.50 -5.72
N ARG A 280 -21.33 0.61 -5.50
CA ARG A 280 -21.29 -0.33 -4.37
C ARG A 280 -20.05 -1.22 -4.40
N GLU A 281 -19.71 -1.80 -5.55
CA GLU A 281 -18.53 -2.66 -5.69
C GLU A 281 -17.24 -1.90 -5.41
N GLU A 282 -17.16 -0.64 -5.84
CA GLU A 282 -16.02 0.22 -5.57
C GLU A 282 -15.92 0.60 -4.08
N ALA A 283 -17.05 0.88 -3.43
CA ALA A 283 -17.11 1.16 -2.00
C ALA A 283 -16.66 -0.03 -1.15
N GLU A 284 -17.13 -1.24 -1.50
CA GLU A 284 -16.70 -2.48 -0.85
C GLU A 284 -15.19 -2.69 -1.05
N ARG A 285 -14.67 -2.50 -2.27
CA ARG A 285 -13.24 -2.60 -2.53
C ARG A 285 -12.42 -1.59 -1.73
N TRP A 286 -12.83 -0.34 -1.64
CA TRP A 286 -12.13 0.67 -0.84
C TRP A 286 -12.21 0.38 0.65
N SER A 287 -13.36 -0.10 1.13
CA SER A 287 -13.52 -0.55 2.52
C SER A 287 -12.58 -1.72 2.82
N GLU A 288 -12.48 -2.70 1.92
CA GLU A 288 -11.54 -3.81 2.04
C GLU A 288 -10.10 -3.33 2.06
N LEU A 289 -9.67 -2.48 1.12
CA LEU A 289 -8.32 -1.91 1.10
C LEU A 289 -8.02 -1.12 2.39
N ASN A 290 -8.99 -0.36 2.91
CA ASN A 290 -8.85 0.41 4.13
C ASN A 290 -8.91 -0.45 5.41
N GLU A 291 -9.54 -1.63 5.39
CA GLU A 291 -9.52 -2.55 6.54
C GLU A 291 -8.32 -3.51 6.50
N SER A 292 -7.99 -4.05 5.32
CA SER A 292 -6.97 -5.08 5.10
C SER A 292 -5.55 -4.55 5.08
N ASP A 293 -5.34 -3.33 4.55
CA ASP A 293 -4.00 -2.78 4.35
C ASP A 293 -3.62 -1.71 5.39
N VAL A 294 -4.60 -1.13 6.09
CA VAL A 294 -4.39 0.09 6.90
C VAL A 294 -4.43 -0.13 8.42
N ARG A 295 -5.27 -1.05 8.94
CA ARG A 295 -5.46 -1.22 10.40
C ARG A 295 -4.84 -2.48 11.01
N THR A 296 -4.69 -3.56 10.23
CA THR A 296 -4.29 -4.87 10.76
C THR A 296 -2.91 -5.35 10.32
N LYS A 297 -2.42 -4.91 9.16
CA LYS A 297 -1.14 -5.38 8.58
C LYS A 297 -0.03 -4.33 8.54
N GLY A 298 -0.36 -3.06 8.75
CA GLY A 298 0.54 -1.92 8.50
C GLY A 298 1.63 -1.68 9.54
N GLY A 299 1.54 -2.22 10.76
CA GLY A 299 2.43 -1.83 11.87
C GLY A 299 2.00 -0.52 12.55
N ASP A 300 2.67 -0.15 13.65
CA ASP A 300 2.35 1.02 14.47
C ASP A 300 2.37 2.34 13.68
N SER A 301 1.55 3.30 14.11
CA SER A 301 1.16 4.56 13.45
C SER A 301 2.27 5.58 13.10
N ASN A 302 3.39 5.17 12.51
CA ASN A 302 4.45 6.08 12.10
C ASN A 302 4.19 6.62 10.67
N TRP A 303 4.57 7.87 10.43
CA TRP A 303 4.30 8.61 9.19
C TRP A 303 4.76 7.89 7.92
N GLU A 304 5.90 7.19 7.99
CA GLU A 304 6.48 6.41 6.88
C GLU A 304 5.58 5.23 6.42
N GLN A 305 4.71 4.73 7.30
CA GLN A 305 3.75 3.67 6.97
C GLN A 305 2.39 4.23 6.54
N TYR A 306 2.20 5.55 6.65
CA TYR A 306 1.00 6.25 6.21
C TYR A 306 1.07 6.60 4.72
N GLU A 307 2.24 7.05 4.27
CA GLU A 307 2.47 7.51 2.90
C GLU A 307 2.10 6.48 1.80
N PRO A 308 2.50 5.20 1.85
CA PRO A 308 2.24 4.25 0.76
C PRO A 308 0.81 3.67 0.76
N ARG A 309 -0.09 4.14 1.64
CA ARG A 309 -1.46 3.59 1.73
C ARG A 309 -2.26 3.92 0.47
N PRO A 310 -3.06 2.99 -0.07
CA PRO A 310 -3.83 3.23 -1.30
C PRO A 310 -4.70 4.50 -1.24
N ILE A 311 -5.34 4.76 -0.08
CA ILE A 311 -6.18 5.93 0.15
C ILE A 311 -5.39 7.26 0.04
N GLU A 312 -4.17 7.27 0.59
CA GLU A 312 -3.25 8.41 0.55
C GLU A 312 -2.65 8.63 -0.84
N VAL A 313 -2.29 7.54 -1.53
CA VAL A 313 -1.78 7.60 -2.90
C VAL A 313 -2.82 8.18 -3.83
N ASP A 314 -4.08 7.78 -3.71
CA ASP A 314 -5.18 8.33 -4.50
C ASP A 314 -5.47 9.80 -4.16
N ALA A 315 -5.50 10.17 -2.88
CA ALA A 315 -5.68 11.56 -2.46
C ALA A 315 -4.55 12.48 -2.94
N ARG A 316 -3.28 12.05 -2.89
CA ARG A 316 -2.15 12.82 -3.44
C ARG A 316 -2.24 12.96 -4.95
N ARG A 317 -2.63 11.89 -5.65
CA ARG A 317 -2.87 11.93 -7.10
C ARG A 317 -3.95 12.95 -7.43
N ALA A 318 -5.09 12.93 -6.76
CA ALA A 318 -6.17 13.89 -7.00
C ALA A 318 -5.69 15.35 -6.87
N GLY A 319 -4.99 15.66 -5.77
CA GLY A 319 -4.44 17.01 -5.58
C GLY A 319 -3.39 17.39 -6.62
N ARG A 320 -2.52 16.45 -7.02
CA ARG A 320 -1.48 16.69 -8.01
C ARG A 320 -2.09 16.96 -9.37
N ASP A 321 -2.94 16.04 -9.82
CA ASP A 321 -3.53 16.08 -11.16
C ASP A 321 -4.38 17.36 -11.30
N PHE A 322 -5.11 17.77 -10.25
CA PHE A 322 -5.81 19.06 -10.24
C PHE A 322 -4.87 20.26 -10.42
N VAL A 323 -3.75 20.30 -9.68
CA VAL A 323 -2.80 21.42 -9.79
C VAL A 323 -2.06 21.43 -11.13
N ASP A 324 -1.69 20.26 -11.65
CA ASP A 324 -0.99 20.13 -12.93
C ASP A 324 -1.86 20.55 -14.11
N ASP A 325 -3.18 20.34 -14.03
CA ASP A 325 -4.15 20.72 -15.06
C ASP A 325 -4.70 22.15 -14.89
N LEU A 326 -4.58 22.75 -13.69
CA LEU A 326 -5.11 24.09 -13.39
C LEU A 326 -4.31 25.18 -14.10
N SER A 327 -4.89 25.74 -15.15
CA SER A 327 -4.34 26.92 -15.83
C SER A 327 -4.58 28.21 -15.03
N HIS A 328 -3.77 29.24 -15.31
CA HIS A 328 -3.99 30.58 -14.75
C HIS A 328 -5.35 31.18 -15.10
N GLU A 329 -5.91 30.86 -16.28
CA GLU A 329 -7.23 31.29 -16.72
C GLU A 329 -8.35 30.65 -15.89
N GLU A 330 -8.30 29.33 -15.67
CA GLU A 330 -9.25 28.61 -14.82
C GLU A 330 -9.12 29.05 -13.36
N PHE A 331 -7.89 29.32 -12.90
CA PHE A 331 -7.67 29.84 -11.56
C PHE A 331 -8.44 31.16 -11.30
N GLN A 332 -8.59 32.02 -12.32
CA GLN A 332 -9.36 33.27 -12.17
C GLN A 332 -10.83 33.04 -11.82
N GLU A 333 -11.40 31.88 -12.17
CA GLU A 333 -12.80 31.57 -11.85
C GLU A 333 -13.01 31.39 -10.35
N PHE A 334 -11.95 31.10 -9.60
CA PHE A 334 -11.98 30.95 -8.14
C PHE A 334 -11.64 32.25 -7.38
N VAL A 335 -11.13 33.27 -8.07
CA VAL A 335 -10.74 34.55 -7.47
C VAL A 335 -11.96 35.48 -7.35
N PRO A 336 -12.26 36.01 -6.15
CA PRO A 336 -13.44 36.85 -5.90
C PRO A 336 -13.42 38.25 -6.54
#